data_AF-A0A4D4LMQ3-F1
#
_entry.id   AF-A0A4D4LMQ3-F1
#
_cell.length_a   1.000
_cell.length_b   1.000
_cell.length_c   1.000
_cell.angle_alpha   90.00
_cell.angle_beta   90.00
_cell.angle_gamma   90.00
#
_symmetry.space_group_name_H-M   'P 1'
#
loop_
_entity.id
_entity.type
_entity.pdbx_description
1 polymer ?
#
loop_
_entity_poly.entity_id
_entity_poly.type
_entity_poly.pdbx_seq_one_letter_code
_entity_poly.pdbx_strand_id
1 'polypeptide(L)'
;MRPELMRPADPAAGYHRVVSARRFRYIVQDPAHTIRVTWLAQDLACPACQTDTGLQLVLDEAVDRLVRVYCPRQHEWAEPRIERAHFVAYSRLQTWADPDPDSLWIIDAGFGEVDPPPIDYLADIKAGWGYGLKYAKRRAKSKAKAAVRKPVRQAKRRLTKAAHRPVAAALRIAWTWQAGGAPNGTPPRREAEPGPKIPSAARYRKAYGMPTPQRGPRCLVCEDTGMIPGTPIPCTECEGPAAAALADAERRAERARRGSPPSRSRS
;
A
#
# COMPACT_ATOMS: atom_id res chain seq x y z
N MET A 1 20.44 -13.11 -24.09
CA MET A 1 20.93 -11.89 -23.41
C MET A 1 20.08 -11.67 -22.17
N ARG A 2 20.68 -11.39 -21.01
CA ARG A 2 19.89 -11.02 -19.82
C ARG A 2 19.26 -9.65 -20.10
N PRO A 3 17.97 -9.42 -19.78
CA PRO A 3 17.45 -8.07 -19.78
C PRO A 3 18.32 -7.29 -18.80
N GLU A 4 19.12 -6.38 -19.32
CA GLU A 4 19.80 -5.39 -18.50
C GLU A 4 18.72 -4.75 -17.64
N LEU A 5 18.92 -4.71 -16.33
CA LEU A 5 17.95 -4.12 -15.41
C LEU A 5 17.78 -2.65 -15.80
N MET A 6 16.75 -2.38 -16.61
CA MET A 6 16.50 -1.05 -17.13
C MET A 6 16.26 -0.13 -15.94
N ARG A 7 17.01 0.97 -15.91
CA ARG A 7 16.95 1.95 -14.84
C ARG A 7 15.56 2.63 -14.88
N PRO A 8 15.08 3.17 -13.74
CA PRO A 8 13.93 4.06 -13.77
C PRO A 8 14.23 5.28 -14.65
N ALA A 9 13.19 5.90 -15.24
CA ALA A 9 13.36 7.13 -15.99
C ALA A 9 13.90 8.23 -15.06
N ASP A 10 14.98 8.88 -15.45
CA ASP A 10 15.57 10.03 -14.75
C ASP A 10 15.98 11.09 -15.78
N PRO A 11 15.00 11.83 -16.34
CA PRO A 11 15.27 12.83 -17.37
C PRO A 11 16.18 13.96 -16.88
N ALA A 12 16.23 14.23 -15.57
CA ALA A 12 17.11 15.25 -15.01
C ALA A 12 18.59 14.84 -15.10
N ALA A 13 18.86 13.53 -14.98
CA ALA A 13 20.20 12.96 -15.20
C ALA A 13 20.50 12.66 -16.68
N GLY A 14 19.61 13.03 -17.61
CA GLY A 14 19.76 12.73 -19.04
C GLY A 14 19.42 11.28 -19.42
N TYR A 15 18.78 10.52 -18.53
CA TYR A 15 18.31 9.16 -18.83
C TYR A 15 16.81 9.15 -19.12
N HIS A 16 16.47 9.11 -20.40
CA HIS A 16 15.09 9.13 -20.87
C HIS A 16 14.59 7.72 -21.12
N ARG A 17 13.42 7.42 -20.57
CA ARG A 17 12.74 6.14 -20.77
C ARG A 17 11.25 6.34 -20.87
N VAL A 18 10.67 5.81 -21.94
CA VAL A 18 9.23 5.80 -22.20
C VAL A 18 8.80 4.35 -22.42
N VAL A 19 7.80 3.90 -21.68
CA VAL A 19 7.20 2.57 -21.85
C VAL A 19 5.83 2.78 -22.48
N SER A 20 5.74 2.51 -23.78
CA SER A 20 4.50 2.68 -24.53
C SER A 20 3.51 1.57 -24.20
N ALA A 21 2.35 1.91 -23.66
CA ALA A 21 1.26 0.94 -23.48
C ALA A 21 0.52 0.70 -24.80
N ARG A 22 0.46 1.72 -25.65
CA ARG A 22 -0.22 1.73 -26.95
C ARG A 22 0.77 1.87 -28.09
N ARG A 23 0.25 2.02 -29.31
CA ARG A 23 1.05 2.36 -30.49
C ARG A 23 1.76 3.68 -30.23
N PHE A 24 3.07 3.68 -30.42
CA PHE A 24 3.88 4.90 -30.34
C PHE A 24 4.04 5.48 -31.75
N ARG A 25 3.93 6.80 -31.87
CA ARG A 25 4.10 7.53 -33.13
C ARG A 25 5.27 8.48 -33.04
N TYR A 26 6.05 8.55 -34.12
CA TYR A 26 7.05 9.58 -34.32
C TYR A 26 6.63 10.51 -35.45
N ILE A 27 7.13 11.74 -35.43
CA ILE A 27 6.79 12.75 -36.43
C ILE A 27 7.94 12.90 -37.42
N VAL A 28 7.58 13.05 -38.69
CA VAL A 28 8.52 13.35 -39.78
C VAL A 28 8.01 14.56 -40.53
N GLN A 29 8.91 15.46 -40.93
CA GLN A 29 8.53 16.57 -41.79
C GLN A 29 8.06 16.04 -43.15
N ASP A 30 6.88 16.48 -43.60
CA ASP A 30 6.34 16.10 -44.89
C ASP A 30 7.23 16.63 -46.03
N PRO A 31 7.87 15.76 -46.82
CA PRO A 31 8.71 16.20 -47.92
C PRO A 31 7.92 16.85 -49.07
N ALA A 32 6.60 16.64 -49.16
CA ALA A 32 5.77 17.16 -50.25
C ALA A 32 5.41 18.65 -50.11
N HIS A 33 5.43 19.18 -48.88
CA HIS A 33 5.04 20.56 -48.61
C HIS A 33 6.28 21.45 -48.43
N THR A 34 6.59 22.27 -49.44
CA THR A 34 7.79 23.15 -49.44
C THR A 34 7.56 24.52 -48.80
N ILE A 35 6.30 24.96 -48.68
CA ILE A 35 5.97 26.34 -48.23
C ILE A 35 5.57 26.39 -46.75
N ARG A 36 5.01 25.31 -46.20
CA ARG A 36 4.60 25.21 -44.78
C ARG A 36 5.15 23.92 -44.20
N VAL A 37 5.79 24.01 -43.03
CA VAL A 37 6.24 22.84 -42.28
C VAL A 37 5.00 22.09 -41.83
N THR A 38 4.81 20.90 -42.39
CA THR A 38 3.72 20.00 -42.05
C THR A 38 4.34 18.73 -41.49
N TRP A 39 3.81 18.23 -40.37
CA TRP A 39 4.35 17.05 -39.69
C TRP A 39 3.43 15.86 -39.95
N LEU A 40 4.03 14.72 -40.31
CA LEU A 40 3.34 13.44 -40.49
C LEU A 40 3.69 12.52 -39.33
N ALA A 41 2.66 12.09 -38.59
CA ALA A 41 2.81 11.07 -37.56
C ALA A 41 2.86 9.67 -38.19
N GLN A 42 3.91 8.91 -37.90
CA GLN A 42 4.13 7.55 -38.39
C GLN A 42 4.20 6.58 -37.21
N ASP A 43 3.55 5.42 -37.36
CA ASP A 43 3.53 4.38 -36.33
C ASP A 43 4.90 3.69 -36.22
N LEU A 44 5.39 3.56 -34.99
CA LEU A 44 6.59 2.80 -34.66
C LEU A 44 6.21 1.32 -34.48
N ALA A 45 6.87 0.44 -35.23
CA ALA A 45 6.69 -1.00 -35.11
C ALA A 45 8.04 -1.72 -35.14
N CYS A 46 8.13 -2.83 -34.42
CA CYS A 46 9.33 -3.66 -34.42
C CYS A 46 9.60 -4.24 -35.82
N PRO A 47 10.77 -4.01 -36.43
CA PRO A 47 11.05 -4.46 -37.80
C PRO A 47 11.09 -6.00 -37.92
N ALA A 48 11.42 -6.71 -36.83
CA ALA A 48 11.53 -8.16 -36.82
C ALA A 48 10.19 -8.89 -36.65
N CYS A 49 9.27 -8.35 -35.85
CA CYS A 49 8.04 -9.06 -35.46
C CYS A 49 6.76 -8.22 -35.57
N GLN A 50 6.86 -7.00 -36.08
CA GLN A 50 5.75 -6.06 -36.31
C GLN A 50 4.94 -5.72 -35.06
N THR A 51 5.47 -6.01 -33.87
CA THR A 51 4.84 -5.58 -32.62
C THR A 51 4.94 -4.06 -32.49
N ASP A 52 3.81 -3.42 -32.26
CA ASP A 52 3.58 -1.98 -32.23
C ASP A 52 3.21 -1.45 -30.83
N THR A 53 2.93 -2.34 -29.88
CA THR A 53 2.57 -2.01 -28.49
C THR A 53 3.58 -2.55 -27.48
N GLY A 54 3.67 -1.94 -26.29
CA GLY A 54 4.55 -2.42 -25.23
C GLY A 54 6.04 -2.13 -25.52
N LEU A 55 6.32 -1.22 -26.45
CA LEU A 55 7.68 -0.85 -26.81
C LEU A 55 8.29 0.00 -25.70
N GLN A 56 9.55 -0.27 -25.37
CA GLN A 56 10.31 0.56 -24.43
C GLN A 56 11.33 1.35 -25.24
N LEU A 57 11.20 2.67 -25.21
CA LEU A 57 12.12 3.59 -25.86
C LEU A 57 13.07 4.14 -24.79
N VAL A 58 14.37 4.10 -25.07
CA VAL A 58 15.43 4.52 -24.16
C VAL A 58 16.41 5.42 -24.88
N LEU A 59 16.86 6.46 -24.20
CA LEU A 59 17.93 7.35 -24.65
C LEU A 59 18.73 7.79 -23.44
N ASP A 60 20.00 7.41 -23.38
CA ASP A 60 20.99 8.01 -22.48
C ASP A 60 21.68 9.16 -23.22
N GLU A 61 21.42 10.41 -22.82
CA GLU A 61 21.94 11.60 -23.50
C GLU A 61 23.48 11.65 -23.59
N ALA A 62 24.18 10.98 -22.66
CA ALA A 62 25.64 10.97 -22.58
C ALA A 62 26.28 9.90 -23.47
N VAL A 63 25.55 8.82 -23.78
CA VAL A 63 26.09 7.63 -24.46
C VAL A 63 25.45 7.41 -25.83
N ASP A 64 24.13 7.54 -25.90
CA ASP A 64 23.34 7.19 -27.06
C ASP A 64 23.20 8.36 -28.04
N ARG A 65 23.47 8.09 -29.32
CA ARG A 65 23.23 9.05 -30.41
C ARG A 65 21.81 8.98 -30.94
N LEU A 66 21.18 7.82 -30.86
CA LEU A 66 19.86 7.51 -31.38
C LEU A 66 19.02 6.85 -30.29
N VAL A 67 17.69 6.97 -30.41
CA VAL A 67 16.78 6.31 -29.49
C VAL A 67 16.84 4.79 -29.70
N ARG A 68 17.13 4.05 -28.64
CA ARG A 68 17.12 2.58 -28.63
C ARG A 68 15.72 2.11 -28.29
N VAL A 69 15.20 1.18 -29.08
CA VAL A 69 13.84 0.64 -28.91
C VAL A 69 13.93 -0.84 -28.59
N TYR A 70 13.25 -1.22 -27.52
CA TYR A 70 13.14 -2.60 -27.05
C TYR A 70 11.71 -3.09 -27.23
N CYS A 71 11.57 -4.16 -28.00
CA CYS A 71 10.31 -4.89 -28.16
C CYS A 71 10.09 -5.85 -26.98
N PRO A 72 8.83 -6.13 -26.57
CA PRO A 72 8.53 -7.11 -25.53
C PRO A 72 9.03 -8.54 -25.86
N ARG A 73 9.29 -8.83 -27.14
CA ARG A 73 9.93 -10.09 -27.58
C ARG A 73 11.46 -10.07 -27.54
N GLN A 74 12.06 -9.07 -26.87
CA GLN A 74 13.51 -8.90 -26.70
C GLN A 74 14.27 -8.59 -28.01
N HIS A 75 13.59 -8.08 -29.03
CA HIS A 75 14.29 -7.45 -30.16
C HIS A 75 14.70 -6.04 -29.80
N GLU A 76 15.90 -5.67 -30.22
CA GLU A 76 16.46 -4.35 -30.03
C GLU A 76 16.86 -3.76 -31.38
N TRP A 77 16.55 -2.48 -31.59
CA TRP A 77 17.08 -1.72 -32.72
C TRP A 77 17.23 -0.24 -32.32
N ALA A 78 18.11 0.47 -33.02
CA ALA A 78 18.16 1.93 -32.96
C ALA A 78 17.21 2.48 -34.01
N GLU A 79 16.36 3.43 -33.64
CA GLU A 79 15.42 4.07 -34.57
C GLU A 79 15.93 5.47 -34.97
N PRO A 80 16.58 5.61 -36.14
CA PRO A 80 17.14 6.89 -36.57
C PRO A 80 16.09 7.92 -36.95
N ARG A 81 14.83 7.49 -37.19
CA ARG A 81 13.75 8.39 -37.59
C ARG A 81 13.16 9.16 -36.41
N ILE A 82 13.38 8.68 -35.18
CA ILE A 82 12.99 9.40 -33.97
C ILE A 82 14.06 10.44 -33.69
N GLU A 83 13.71 11.70 -33.91
CA GLU A 83 14.59 12.81 -33.58
C GLU A 83 14.82 12.89 -32.07
N ARG A 84 16.10 12.99 -31.68
CA ARG A 84 16.53 13.02 -30.27
C ARG A 84 15.80 14.13 -29.49
N ALA A 85 15.72 15.33 -30.07
CA ALA A 85 15.08 16.48 -29.43
C ALA A 85 13.61 16.21 -29.10
N HIS A 86 12.85 15.64 -30.04
CA HIS A 86 11.44 15.30 -29.82
C HIS A 86 11.26 14.25 -28.72
N PHE A 87 12.11 13.23 -28.69
CA PHE A 87 12.05 12.20 -27.65
C PHE A 87 12.38 12.74 -26.25
N VAL A 88 13.43 13.57 -26.14
CA VAL A 88 13.80 14.23 -24.89
C VAL A 88 12.66 15.12 -24.37
N ALA A 89 12.10 15.96 -25.25
CA ALA A 89 10.97 16.83 -24.91
C ALA A 89 9.76 16.03 -24.43
N TYR A 90 9.34 15.02 -25.18
CA TYR A 90 8.23 14.14 -24.81
C TYR A 90 8.46 13.40 -23.49
N SER A 91 9.67 12.87 -23.28
CA SER A 91 10.02 12.18 -22.04
C SER A 91 9.94 13.13 -20.84
N ARG A 92 10.42 14.37 -20.96
CA ARG A 92 10.35 15.37 -19.89
C ARG A 92 8.90 15.77 -19.58
N LEU A 93 8.06 15.90 -20.61
CA LEU A 93 6.62 16.16 -20.48
C LEU A 93 5.90 15.03 -19.70
N GLN A 94 6.17 13.77 -20.01
CA GLN A 94 5.56 12.64 -19.27
C GLN A 94 5.95 12.61 -17.79
N THR A 95 7.18 13.01 -17.46
CA THR A 95 7.71 12.98 -16.09
C THR A 95 7.49 14.27 -15.30
N TRP A 96 6.85 15.29 -15.89
CA TRP A 96 6.65 16.62 -15.27
C TRP A 96 7.95 17.31 -14.82
N ALA A 97 9.07 16.99 -15.47
CA ALA A 97 10.38 17.48 -15.05
C ALA A 97 10.57 18.97 -15.42
N ASP A 98 10.13 19.36 -16.62
CA ASP A 98 10.12 20.76 -17.09
C ASP A 98 9.22 20.87 -18.34
N PRO A 99 7.92 21.14 -18.19
CA PRO A 99 7.03 21.28 -19.33
C PRO A 99 7.23 22.66 -19.96
N ASP A 100 8.20 22.77 -20.86
CA ASP A 100 8.30 23.91 -21.77
C ASP A 100 7.02 23.95 -22.62
N PRO A 101 6.18 25.01 -22.51
CA PRO A 101 4.94 25.11 -23.26
C PRO A 101 5.18 25.07 -24.78
N ASP A 102 6.33 25.53 -25.25
CA ASP A 102 6.68 25.44 -26.66
C ASP A 102 6.90 23.98 -27.09
N SER A 103 7.26 23.06 -26.21
CA SER A 103 7.42 21.65 -26.56
C SER A 103 6.09 20.89 -26.73
N LEU A 104 4.94 21.49 -26.39
CA LEU A 104 3.62 20.85 -26.51
C LEU A 104 3.20 20.61 -27.96
N TRP A 105 3.70 21.40 -28.92
CA TRP A 105 3.37 21.22 -30.33
C TRP A 105 3.72 19.82 -30.85
N ILE A 106 4.72 19.16 -30.24
CA ILE A 106 5.16 17.82 -30.63
C ILE A 106 4.03 16.80 -30.39
N ILE A 107 3.28 16.96 -29.29
CA ILE A 107 2.10 16.14 -28.98
C ILE A 107 0.96 16.46 -29.95
N ASP A 108 0.72 17.75 -30.21
CA ASP A 108 -0.32 18.20 -31.16
C ASP A 108 -0.04 17.72 -32.59
N ALA A 109 1.24 17.61 -32.97
CA ALA A 109 1.70 17.04 -34.23
C ALA A 109 1.58 15.50 -34.28
N GLY A 110 1.21 14.86 -33.16
CA GLY A 110 0.94 13.43 -33.07
C GLY A 110 2.13 12.57 -32.66
N PHE A 111 3.18 13.16 -32.07
CA PHE A 111 4.27 12.40 -31.46
C PHE A 111 3.85 11.84 -30.09
N GLY A 112 4.17 10.56 -29.84
CA GLY A 112 3.87 9.89 -28.58
C GLY A 112 2.88 8.75 -28.73
N GLU A 113 2.26 8.34 -27.63
CA GLU A 113 1.25 7.29 -27.65
C GLU A 113 -0.06 7.75 -28.28
N VAL A 114 -0.66 6.88 -29.09
CA VAL A 114 -2.02 7.09 -29.61
C VAL A 114 -2.99 7.26 -28.45
N ASP A 115 -3.86 8.26 -28.55
CA ASP A 115 -4.86 8.55 -27.53
C ASP A 115 -5.73 7.33 -27.18
N PRO A 116 -6.15 7.21 -25.92
CA PRO A 116 -7.13 6.20 -25.56
C PRO A 116 -8.37 6.27 -26.43
N PRO A 117 -8.93 5.12 -26.85
CA PRO A 117 -10.27 5.13 -27.38
C PRO A 117 -11.19 5.75 -26.31
N PRO A 118 -12.13 6.60 -26.70
CA PRO A 118 -13.02 7.27 -25.76
C PRO A 118 -13.70 6.23 -24.88
N ILE A 119 -13.39 6.27 -23.59
CA ILE A 119 -13.98 5.38 -22.59
C ILE A 119 -15.43 5.81 -22.43
N ASP A 120 -16.39 4.91 -22.62
CA ASP A 120 -17.80 5.17 -22.30
C ASP A 120 -17.97 5.15 -20.78
N TYR A 121 -17.65 6.28 -20.15
CA TYR A 121 -17.76 6.47 -18.71
C TYR A 121 -19.18 6.18 -18.19
N LEU A 122 -20.23 6.38 -19.01
CA LEU A 122 -21.60 6.12 -18.58
C LEU A 122 -21.87 4.63 -18.43
N ALA A 123 -21.34 3.79 -19.32
CA ALA A 123 -21.44 2.33 -19.20
C ALA A 123 -20.70 1.81 -17.96
N ASP A 124 -19.48 2.29 -17.72
CA ASP A 124 -18.66 1.88 -16.57
C ASP A 124 -19.24 2.34 -15.22
N ILE A 125 -19.77 3.56 -15.16
CA ILE A 125 -20.45 4.07 -13.95
C ILE A 125 -21.69 3.23 -13.65
N LYS A 126 -22.50 2.89 -14.67
CA LYS A 126 -23.68 2.02 -14.49
C LYS A 126 -23.28 0.62 -14.02
N ALA A 127 -22.21 0.04 -14.59
CA ALA A 127 -21.69 -1.26 -14.17
C ALA A 127 -21.19 -1.23 -12.70
N GLY A 128 -20.43 -0.19 -12.34
CA GLY A 128 -19.95 0.04 -10.98
C GLY A 128 -21.09 0.20 -9.97
N TRP A 129 -22.13 0.95 -10.33
CA TRP A 129 -23.32 1.13 -9.49
C TRP A 129 -24.08 -0.18 -9.28
N GLY A 130 -24.27 -0.96 -10.35
CA GLY A 130 -24.91 -2.28 -10.28
C GLY A 130 -24.15 -3.25 -9.37
N TYR A 131 -22.82 -3.20 -9.38
CA TYR A 131 -21.98 -3.98 -8.47
C TYR A 131 -22.12 -3.52 -7.01
N GLY A 132 -22.09 -2.20 -6.76
CA GLY A 132 -22.28 -1.61 -5.44
C GLY A 132 -23.61 -2.01 -4.79
N LEU A 133 -24.71 -1.93 -5.53
CA LEU A 133 -26.03 -2.37 -5.08
C LEU A 133 -26.07 -3.87 -4.77
N LYS A 134 -25.51 -4.72 -5.64
CA LYS A 134 -25.41 -6.18 -5.40
C LYS A 134 -24.61 -6.47 -4.14
N TYR A 135 -23.49 -5.79 -3.93
CA TYR A 135 -22.66 -5.95 -2.74
C TYR A 135 -23.39 -5.53 -1.46
N ALA A 136 -24.05 -4.36 -1.47
CA ALA A 136 -24.87 -3.88 -0.36
C ALA A 136 -25.98 -4.88 -0.01
N LYS A 137 -26.72 -5.39 -1.00
CA LYS A 137 -27.77 -6.40 -0.83
C LYS A 137 -27.22 -7.70 -0.23
N ARG A 138 -26.08 -8.20 -0.71
CA ARG A 138 -25.40 -9.38 -0.13
C ARG A 138 -24.99 -9.14 1.31
N ARG A 139 -24.42 -7.98 1.63
CA ARG A 139 -24.01 -7.63 3.00
C ARG A 139 -25.21 -7.50 3.94
N ALA A 140 -26.31 -6.90 3.49
CA ALA A 140 -27.55 -6.82 4.23
C ALA A 140 -28.14 -8.23 4.51
N LYS A 141 -28.22 -9.09 3.49
CA LYS A 141 -28.68 -10.48 3.64
C LYS A 141 -27.79 -11.28 4.61
N SER A 142 -26.47 -11.11 4.54
CA SER A 142 -25.53 -11.74 5.47
C SER A 142 -25.68 -11.23 6.90
N LYS A 143 -25.89 -9.91 7.10
CA LYS A 143 -26.18 -9.34 8.42
C LYS A 143 -27.49 -9.88 8.99
N ALA A 144 -28.55 -9.95 8.19
CA ALA A 144 -29.84 -10.51 8.59
C ALA A 144 -29.70 -11.98 9.00
N LYS A 145 -29.06 -12.82 8.18
CA LYS A 145 -28.78 -14.23 8.52
C LYS A 145 -27.94 -14.36 9.79
N ALA A 146 -26.95 -13.50 9.99
CA ALA A 146 -26.12 -13.50 11.19
C ALA A 146 -26.91 -13.08 12.44
N ALA A 147 -27.82 -12.12 12.32
CA ALA A 147 -28.69 -11.69 13.40
C ALA A 147 -29.60 -12.83 13.88
N VAL A 148 -30.12 -13.66 12.96
CA VAL A 148 -30.94 -14.84 13.31
C VAL A 148 -30.09 -16.00 13.87
N ARG A 149 -28.91 -16.27 13.28
CA ARG A 149 -28.08 -17.43 13.69
C ARG A 149 -27.31 -17.22 15.00
N LYS A 150 -26.95 -15.97 15.34
CA LYS A 150 -26.22 -15.64 16.57
C LYS A 150 -26.95 -16.04 17.86
N PRO A 151 -28.23 -15.72 18.09
CA PRO A 151 -28.94 -16.09 19.31
C PRO A 151 -29.06 -17.61 19.43
N VAL A 152 -29.38 -18.33 18.35
CA VAL A 152 -29.46 -19.79 18.34
C VAL A 152 -28.10 -20.42 18.69
N ARG A 153 -27.00 -19.93 18.11
CA ARG A 153 -25.65 -20.39 18.47
C ARG A 153 -25.28 -20.06 19.90
N GLN A 154 -25.69 -18.90 20.43
CA GLN A 154 -25.44 -18.53 21.82
C GLN A 154 -26.23 -19.41 22.80
N ALA A 155 -27.50 -19.68 22.50
CA ALA A 155 -28.35 -20.59 23.28
C ALA A 155 -27.75 -22.01 23.31
N LYS A 156 -27.37 -22.55 22.13
CA LYS A 156 -26.70 -23.86 22.05
C LYS A 156 -25.40 -23.88 22.86
N ARG A 157 -24.58 -22.84 22.79
CA ARG A 157 -23.34 -22.73 23.59
C ARG A 157 -23.59 -22.62 25.09
N ARG A 158 -24.68 -21.97 25.51
CA ARG A 158 -25.06 -21.89 26.92
C ARG A 158 -25.50 -23.26 27.43
N LEU A 159 -26.28 -24.00 26.64
CA LEU A 159 -26.70 -25.37 26.95
C LEU A 159 -25.51 -26.32 27.06
N THR A 160 -24.58 -26.31 26.09
CA THR A 160 -23.39 -27.17 26.18
C THR A 160 -22.50 -26.79 27.37
N LYS A 161 -22.31 -25.50 27.65
CA LYS A 161 -21.58 -25.06 28.86
C LYS A 161 -22.28 -25.47 30.15
N ALA A 162 -23.62 -25.48 30.19
CA ALA A 162 -24.38 -25.94 31.35
C ALA A 162 -24.25 -27.47 31.53
N ALA A 163 -24.30 -28.24 30.43
CA ALA A 163 -24.12 -29.69 30.47
C ALA A 163 -22.69 -30.11 30.87
N HIS A 164 -21.67 -29.35 30.46
CA HIS A 164 -20.27 -29.62 30.81
C HIS A 164 -19.82 -28.96 32.14
N ARG A 165 -20.66 -28.13 32.78
CA ARG A 165 -20.37 -27.55 34.10
C ARG A 165 -20.11 -28.59 35.19
N PRO A 166 -20.92 -29.66 35.36
CA PRO A 166 -20.66 -30.67 36.38
C PRO A 166 -19.37 -31.46 36.11
N VAL A 167 -19.09 -31.80 34.86
CA VAL A 167 -17.85 -32.48 34.48
C VAL A 167 -16.63 -31.59 34.72
N ALA A 168 -16.70 -30.30 34.39
CA ALA A 168 -15.63 -29.34 34.67
C ALA A 168 -15.45 -29.08 36.17
N ALA A 169 -16.53 -29.11 36.97
CA ALA A 169 -16.45 -29.02 38.42
C ALA A 169 -15.81 -30.28 39.02
N ALA A 170 -16.22 -31.48 38.57
CA ALA A 170 -15.64 -32.74 38.98
C ALA A 170 -14.15 -32.85 38.60
N LEU A 171 -13.76 -32.42 37.40
CA LEU A 171 -12.36 -32.37 36.99
C LEU A 171 -11.55 -31.39 37.83
N ARG A 172 -12.09 -30.20 38.17
CA ARG A 172 -11.41 -29.27 39.09
C ARG A 172 -11.25 -29.87 40.48
N ILE A 173 -12.28 -30.54 41.00
CA ILE A 173 -12.23 -31.20 42.30
C ILE A 173 -11.20 -32.33 42.28
N ALA A 174 -11.21 -33.18 41.25
CA ALA A 174 -10.24 -34.26 41.06
C ALA A 174 -8.80 -33.72 40.95
N TRP A 175 -8.60 -32.61 40.25
CA TRP A 175 -7.29 -31.95 40.15
C TRP A 175 -6.85 -31.36 41.49
N THR A 176 -7.75 -30.71 42.24
CA THR A 176 -7.43 -30.20 43.59
C THR A 176 -7.14 -31.32 44.58
N TRP A 177 -7.77 -32.49 44.43
CA TRP A 177 -7.49 -33.67 45.25
C TRP A 177 -6.16 -34.33 44.89
N GLN A 178 -5.81 -34.45 43.60
CA GLN A 178 -4.50 -34.95 43.17
C GLN A 178 -3.35 -34.00 43.53
N ALA A 179 -3.60 -32.69 43.62
CA ALA A 179 -2.61 -31.68 43.98
C ALA A 179 -2.41 -31.51 45.51
N GLY A 180 -3.04 -32.34 46.35
CA GLY A 180 -2.67 -32.50 47.76
C GLY A 180 -3.02 -31.34 48.71
N GLY A 181 -4.15 -30.64 48.54
CA GLY A 181 -4.58 -29.67 49.55
C GLY A 181 -5.97 -29.07 49.34
N ALA A 182 -6.72 -28.93 50.44
CA ALA A 182 -7.93 -28.09 50.50
C ALA A 182 -7.58 -26.64 50.09
N PRO A 183 -8.51 -25.88 49.49
CA PRO A 183 -8.22 -24.51 49.08
C PRO A 183 -7.98 -23.64 50.32
N ASN A 184 -6.72 -23.49 50.71
CA ASN A 184 -6.30 -22.36 51.53
C ASN A 184 -6.69 -21.10 50.77
N GLY A 185 -7.41 -20.22 51.46
CA GLY A 185 -8.13 -19.09 50.89
C GLY A 185 -7.36 -18.38 49.77
N THR A 186 -8.10 -18.00 48.73
CA THR A 186 -7.63 -17.15 47.64
C THR A 186 -6.71 -16.05 48.22
N PRO A 187 -5.43 -15.97 47.81
CA PRO A 187 -4.55 -14.94 48.35
C PRO A 187 -5.18 -13.57 48.07
N PRO A 188 -5.18 -12.64 49.03
CA PRO A 188 -5.68 -11.30 48.80
C PRO A 188 -4.93 -10.71 47.62
N ARG A 189 -5.69 -10.13 46.68
CA ARG A 189 -5.18 -9.46 45.50
C ARG A 189 -4.27 -8.33 45.96
N ARG A 190 -2.95 -8.51 45.86
CA ARG A 190 -1.98 -7.45 46.08
C ARG A 190 -2.22 -6.40 45.00
N GLU A 191 -2.80 -5.27 45.37
CA GLU A 191 -2.88 -4.10 44.50
C GLU A 191 -1.46 -3.56 44.38
N ALA A 192 -0.91 -3.58 43.16
CA ALA A 192 0.35 -2.93 42.89
C ALA A 192 0.16 -1.43 43.13
N GLU A 193 1.03 -0.83 43.97
CA GLU A 193 1.05 0.60 44.17
C GLU A 193 1.19 1.31 42.81
N PRO A 194 0.35 2.30 42.50
CA PRO A 194 0.48 3.05 41.27
C PRO A 194 1.76 3.90 41.37
N GLY A 195 2.79 3.50 40.63
CA GLY A 195 3.96 4.35 40.39
C GLY A 195 3.56 5.74 39.84
N PRO A 196 4.48 6.72 39.87
CA PRO A 196 4.19 8.10 39.48
C PRO A 196 3.52 8.14 38.10
N LYS A 197 2.31 8.71 38.04
CA LYS A 197 1.52 8.81 36.81
C LYS A 197 2.16 9.84 35.88
N ILE A 198 2.92 9.37 34.91
CA ILE A 198 3.39 10.20 33.80
C ILE A 198 2.15 10.75 33.07
N PRO A 199 2.00 12.09 32.93
CA PRO A 199 0.85 12.67 32.25
C PRO A 199 0.87 12.26 30.76
N SER A 200 -0.29 11.84 30.24
CA SER A 200 -0.40 11.43 28.84
C SER A 200 -0.11 12.60 27.88
N ALA A 201 0.48 12.31 26.73
CA ALA A 201 0.83 13.32 25.71
C ALA A 201 -0.36 14.22 25.29
N ALA A 202 -1.59 13.71 25.37
CA ALA A 202 -2.81 14.47 25.13
C ALA A 202 -3.04 15.58 26.17
N ARG A 203 -2.68 15.36 27.44
CA ARG A 203 -2.76 16.37 28.51
C ARG A 203 -1.72 17.46 28.32
N TYR A 204 -0.50 17.11 27.92
CA TYR A 204 0.59 18.07 27.70
C TYR A 204 0.30 18.96 26.49
N ARG A 205 -0.12 18.39 25.35
CA ARG A 205 -0.49 19.18 24.14
C ARG A 205 -1.68 20.11 24.38
N LYS A 206 -2.67 19.68 25.17
CA LYS A 206 -3.80 20.52 25.59
C LYS A 206 -3.36 21.71 26.46
N ALA A 207 -2.34 21.54 27.30
CA ALA A 207 -1.82 22.62 28.14
C ALA A 207 -1.09 23.71 27.32
N TYR A 208 -0.47 23.35 26.18
CA TYR A 208 0.29 24.26 25.32
C TYR A 208 -0.43 24.63 24.01
N GLY A 209 -1.74 24.38 23.90
CA GLY A 209 -2.56 24.83 22.76
C GLY A 209 -2.23 24.17 21.40
N MET A 210 -1.53 23.03 21.38
CA MET A 210 -1.16 22.35 20.14
C MET A 210 -2.32 21.49 19.59
N PRO A 211 -2.56 21.49 18.25
CA PRO A 211 -3.61 20.68 17.65
C PRO A 211 -3.38 19.20 17.94
N THR A 212 -4.37 18.56 18.56
CA THR A 212 -4.24 17.18 19.04
C THR A 212 -4.70 16.22 17.93
N PRO A 213 -3.83 15.39 17.32
CA PRO A 213 -4.29 14.35 16.42
C PRO A 213 -5.13 13.32 17.20
N GLN A 214 -6.25 12.84 16.62
CA GLN A 214 -7.12 11.84 17.28
C GLN A 214 -6.39 10.53 17.63
N ARG A 215 -5.25 10.27 16.98
CA ARG A 215 -4.27 9.22 17.32
C ARG A 215 -2.86 9.78 17.13
N GLY A 216 -2.28 10.34 18.18
CA GLY A 216 -0.86 10.72 18.21
C GLY A 216 -0.01 9.72 18.99
N PRO A 217 1.32 9.75 18.82
CA PRO A 217 2.23 8.90 19.58
C PRO A 217 2.15 9.22 21.08
N ARG A 218 2.34 8.20 21.92
CA ARG A 218 2.26 8.27 23.39
C ARG A 218 3.46 9.00 23.98
N CYS A 219 4.64 8.86 23.40
CA CYS A 219 5.83 9.61 23.80
C CYS A 219 6.16 10.71 22.79
N LEU A 220 6.42 11.92 23.29
CA LEU A 220 6.81 13.09 22.49
C LEU A 220 8.26 13.05 22.03
N VAL A 221 9.14 12.41 22.81
CA VAL A 221 10.57 12.38 22.54
C VAL A 221 10.92 11.27 21.54
N CYS A 222 10.28 10.10 21.69
CA CYS A 222 10.59 8.92 20.88
C CYS A 222 9.59 8.66 19.75
N GLU A 223 8.49 9.42 19.66
CA GLU A 223 7.37 9.17 18.74
C GLU A 223 6.90 7.69 18.72
N ASP A 224 6.96 7.02 19.87
CA ASP A 224 6.71 5.58 20.08
C ASP A 224 7.69 4.61 19.39
N THR A 225 8.75 5.10 18.76
CA THR A 225 9.81 4.25 18.19
C THR A 225 10.74 3.66 19.26
N GLY A 226 10.81 4.29 20.44
CA GLY A 226 11.74 3.91 21.51
C GLY A 226 13.15 4.48 21.36
N MET A 227 13.43 5.19 20.26
CA MET A 227 14.70 5.86 19.98
C MET A 227 14.45 7.35 19.78
N ILE A 228 15.43 8.20 20.09
CA ILE A 228 15.34 9.62 19.76
C ILE A 228 15.56 9.78 18.25
N PRO A 229 14.63 10.42 17.51
CA PRO A 229 14.74 10.55 16.05
C PRO A 229 16.11 11.09 15.61
N GLY A 230 16.75 10.39 14.67
CA GLY A 230 18.08 10.76 14.15
C GLY A 230 19.27 10.32 15.00
N THR A 231 19.06 9.58 16.10
CA THR A 231 20.16 9.04 16.92
C THR A 231 19.92 7.57 17.30
N PRO A 232 20.99 6.80 17.58
CA PRO A 232 20.88 5.43 18.12
C PRO A 232 20.62 5.40 19.64
N ILE A 233 20.34 6.54 20.26
CA ILE A 233 20.19 6.66 21.71
C ILE A 233 18.76 6.23 22.10
N PRO A 234 18.60 5.24 23.01
CA PRO A 234 17.29 4.83 23.48
C PRO A 234 16.65 5.96 24.28
N CYS A 235 15.33 6.11 24.13
CA CYS A 235 14.61 7.13 24.86
C CYS A 235 14.49 6.75 26.34
N THR A 236 14.89 7.67 27.22
CA THR A 236 14.84 7.50 28.68
C THR A 236 13.49 7.91 29.28
N GLU A 237 12.68 8.67 28.53
CA GLU A 237 11.37 9.17 28.95
C GLU A 237 10.23 8.15 28.70
N CYS A 238 10.48 7.17 27.85
CA CYS A 238 9.54 6.10 27.51
C CYS A 238 10.23 4.75 27.77
N GLU A 239 9.57 3.79 28.41
CA GLU A 239 10.10 2.40 28.49
C GLU A 239 10.19 1.73 27.09
N GLY A 240 9.69 2.42 26.07
CA GLY A 240 9.74 2.03 24.68
C GLY A 240 8.63 1.06 24.29
N PRO A 241 8.45 0.82 22.98
CA PRO A 241 7.50 -0.16 22.46
C PRO A 241 7.87 -1.59 22.90
N ALA A 242 9.15 -1.86 23.14
CA ALA A 242 9.64 -3.16 23.60
C ALA A 242 9.17 -3.48 25.03
N ALA A 243 9.26 -2.55 25.98
CA ALA A 243 8.74 -2.77 27.33
C ALA A 243 7.22 -2.87 27.36
N ALA A 244 6.51 -2.08 26.56
CA ALA A 244 5.07 -2.21 26.42
C ALA A 244 4.66 -3.60 25.89
N ALA A 245 5.42 -4.15 24.93
CA ALA A 245 5.21 -5.50 24.41
C ALA A 245 5.53 -6.58 25.44
N LEU A 246 6.58 -6.40 26.24
CA LEU A 246 6.93 -7.31 27.34
C LEU A 246 5.87 -7.30 28.44
N ALA A 247 5.39 -6.14 28.88
CA ALA A 247 4.29 -6.04 29.84
C ALA A 247 3.00 -6.67 29.30
N ASP A 248 2.74 -6.56 27.99
CA ASP A 248 1.61 -7.23 27.35
C ASP A 248 1.79 -8.76 27.30
N ALA A 249 3.00 -9.23 27.03
CA ALA A 249 3.37 -10.64 27.05
C ALA A 249 3.26 -11.22 28.47
N GLU A 250 3.74 -10.51 29.49
CA GLU A 250 3.59 -10.89 30.89
C GLU A 250 2.12 -10.92 31.32
N ARG A 251 1.31 -9.92 30.96
CA ARG A 251 -0.14 -9.95 31.21
C ARG A 251 -0.86 -11.11 30.48
N ARG A 252 -0.35 -11.54 29.33
CA ARG A 252 -0.88 -12.75 28.63
C ARG A 252 -0.42 -14.03 29.32
N ALA A 253 0.84 -14.09 29.74
CA ALA A 253 1.40 -15.22 30.48
C ALA A 253 0.70 -15.39 31.83
N GLU A 254 0.43 -14.29 32.54
CA GLU A 254 -0.30 -14.31 33.81
C GLU A 254 -1.76 -14.73 33.62
N ARG A 255 -2.42 -14.29 32.54
CA ARG A 255 -3.77 -14.77 32.18
C ARG A 255 -3.79 -16.26 31.83
N ALA A 256 -2.74 -16.76 31.16
CA ALA A 256 -2.57 -18.18 30.87
C ALA A 256 -2.34 -18.98 32.17
N ARG A 257 -1.51 -18.51 33.10
CA ARG A 257 -1.33 -19.11 34.43
C ARG A 257 -2.64 -19.13 35.24
N ARG A 258 -3.48 -18.10 35.11
CA ARG A 258 -4.81 -18.02 35.73
C ARG A 258 -5.91 -18.80 34.98
N GLY A 259 -5.57 -19.55 33.93
CA GLY A 259 -6.52 -20.41 33.18
C GLY A 259 -7.64 -19.66 32.45
N SER A 260 -7.49 -18.35 32.21
CA SER A 260 -8.51 -17.57 31.49
C SER A 260 -8.28 -17.68 29.96
N PRO A 261 -9.29 -18.07 29.17
CA PRO A 261 -9.11 -18.24 27.73
C PRO A 261 -8.82 -16.88 27.05
N PRO A 262 -8.00 -16.84 25.99
CA PRO A 262 -7.66 -15.60 25.31
C PRO A 262 -8.92 -14.96 24.72
N SER A 263 -9.14 -13.68 25.03
CA SER A 263 -10.14 -12.89 24.32
C SER A 263 -9.67 -12.71 22.88
N ARG A 264 -10.49 -13.15 21.93
CA ARG A 264 -10.24 -12.93 20.49
C ARG A 264 -10.01 -11.44 20.23
N SER A 265 -8.78 -11.06 19.96
CA SER A 265 -8.47 -9.77 19.33
C SER A 265 -9.08 -9.78 17.93
N ARG A 266 -9.90 -8.77 17.65
CA ARG A 266 -10.27 -8.42 16.28
C ARG A 266 -9.10 -7.66 15.70
N SER A 267 -8.38 -8.30 14.78
CA SER A 267 -7.69 -7.59 13.70
C SER A 267 -8.72 -7.00 12.74
#